data_AF-A0A924UXH7-F1
#
_entry.id   AF-A0A924UXH7-F1
#
_cell.length_a   1.000
_cell.length_b   1.000
_cell.length_c   1.000
_cell.angle_alpha   90.00
_cell.angle_beta   90.00
_cell.angle_gamma   90.00
#
_symmetry.space_group_name_H-M   'P 1'
#
loop_
_entity.id
_entity.type
_entity.pdbx_description
1 polymer ?
#
loop_
_entity_poly.entity_id
_entity_poly.type
_entity_poly.pdbx_seq_one_letter_code
_entity_poly.pdbx_strand_id
1 'polypeptide(L)'
;MTVDQERLWGKIKDFELDDPSVLLTFTDRLARENGWTIEYSIRTVDEYKKFIFLLCIAEHPLTPSDQVDQVWHLHLLYTQSYWIDFCQNTITRQIHHGPTEGGVAENNKFTNWYEKTRELYKLIFGIETPFDIWLSSKIRFSEINYQRINLDRNWIVKKPSFLAR
;
A
#
# COMPACT_ATOMS: atom_id res chain seq x y z
N MET A 1 -12.89 8.17 15.84
CA MET A 1 -12.27 6.91 16.31
C MET A 1 -12.67 6.68 17.76
N THR A 2 -12.70 5.43 18.23
CA THR A 2 -12.79 5.13 19.67
C THR A 2 -11.42 5.31 20.35
N VAL A 3 -11.36 5.33 21.69
CA VAL A 3 -10.08 5.44 22.42
C VAL A 3 -9.11 4.30 22.08
N ASP A 4 -9.61 3.08 21.95
CA ASP A 4 -8.77 1.93 21.58
C ASP A 4 -8.27 2.03 20.13
N GLN A 5 -9.11 2.54 19.23
CA GLN A 5 -8.73 2.83 17.85
C GLN A 5 -7.64 3.90 17.77
N GLU A 6 -7.74 4.98 18.55
CA GLU A 6 -6.71 6.02 18.62
C GLU A 6 -5.38 5.48 19.15
N ARG A 7 -5.43 4.64 20.20
CA ARG A 7 -4.23 3.98 20.74
C ARG A 7 -3.57 3.06 19.72
N LEU A 8 -4.36 2.24 19.02
CA LEU A 8 -3.85 1.36 17.97
C LEU A 8 -3.25 2.16 16.82
N TRP A 9 -3.95 3.22 16.39
CA TRP A 9 -3.46 4.10 15.33
C TRP A 9 -2.13 4.76 15.71
N GLY A 10 -1.99 5.26 16.94
CA GLY A 10 -0.73 5.81 17.44
C GLY A 10 0.43 4.82 17.32
N LYS A 11 0.23 3.58 17.78
CA LYS A 11 1.24 2.52 17.66
C LYS A 11 1.66 2.24 16.21
N ILE A 12 0.69 2.16 15.30
CA ILE A 12 0.95 1.89 13.87
C ILE A 12 1.64 3.08 13.21
N LYS A 13 1.20 4.30 13.53
CA LYS A 13 1.77 5.54 13.00
C LYS A 13 3.25 5.69 13.40
N ASP A 14 3.55 5.42 14.67
CA ASP A 14 4.88 5.58 15.25
C ASP A 14 5.81 4.38 14.97
N PHE A 15 5.33 3.33 14.31
CA PHE A 15 6.16 2.20 13.92
C PHE A 15 7.20 2.61 12.86
N GLU A 16 8.48 2.51 13.17
CA GLU A 16 9.56 2.87 12.25
C GLU A 16 9.90 1.71 11.32
N LEU A 17 9.78 1.95 10.01
CA LEU A 17 10.21 1.00 8.96
C LEU A 17 11.66 1.22 8.55
N ASP A 18 12.14 2.46 8.68
CA ASP A 18 13.51 2.82 8.34
C ASP A 18 14.44 2.64 9.53
N ASP A 19 15.60 2.06 9.26
CA ASP A 19 16.72 2.04 10.20
C ASP A 19 17.77 3.06 9.72
N PRO A 20 17.98 4.18 10.43
CA PRO A 20 18.92 5.21 10.00
C PRO A 20 20.40 4.75 10.07
N SER A 21 20.68 3.60 10.67
CA SER A 21 22.04 3.04 10.74
C SER A 21 22.46 2.32 9.45
N VAL A 22 21.51 2.00 8.55
CA VAL A 22 21.81 1.32 7.28
C VAL A 22 21.90 2.31 6.12
N LEU A 23 22.74 1.98 5.13
CA LEU A 23 22.95 2.83 3.94
C LEU A 23 21.78 2.82 2.94
N LEU A 24 20.95 1.77 2.99
CA LEU A 24 19.79 1.62 2.13
C LEU A 24 18.60 1.27 3.01
N THR A 25 17.85 2.29 3.37
CA THR A 25 16.67 2.16 4.23
C THR A 25 15.52 1.46 3.51
N PHE A 26 14.44 1.16 4.24
CA PHE A 26 13.24 0.56 3.66
C PHE A 26 12.66 1.50 2.58
N THR A 27 12.55 2.78 2.89
CA THR A 27 11.99 3.80 2.00
C THR A 27 12.90 4.07 0.80
N ASP A 28 14.23 4.05 0.98
CA ASP A 28 15.18 4.15 -0.14
C ASP A 28 15.04 2.96 -1.10
N ARG A 29 14.91 1.76 -0.55
CA ARG A 29 14.68 0.54 -1.34
C ARG A 29 13.36 0.63 -2.10
N LEU A 30 12.29 1.03 -1.43
CA LEU A 30 10.96 1.22 -2.02
C LEU A 30 11.02 2.17 -3.21
N ALA A 31 11.65 3.33 -3.03
CA ALA A 31 11.83 4.33 -4.08
C ALA A 31 12.59 3.75 -5.27
N ARG A 32 13.73 3.08 -5.02
CA ARG A 32 14.57 2.50 -6.06
C ARG A 32 13.87 1.40 -6.85
N GLU A 33 13.17 0.49 -6.17
CA GLU A 33 12.55 -0.68 -6.80
C GLU A 33 11.32 -0.32 -7.64
N ASN A 34 10.63 0.78 -7.31
CA ASN A 34 9.45 1.26 -8.04
C ASN A 34 9.73 2.45 -8.98
N GLY A 35 10.95 2.98 -8.98
CA GLY A 35 11.29 4.18 -9.75
C GLY A 35 10.57 5.43 -9.25
N TRP A 36 10.24 5.49 -7.95
CA TRP A 36 9.56 6.62 -7.32
C TRP A 36 10.56 7.63 -6.76
N THR A 37 10.10 8.86 -6.56
CA THR A 37 10.85 9.83 -5.75
C THR A 37 10.78 9.45 -4.28
N ILE A 38 11.78 9.85 -3.50
CA ILE A 38 11.79 9.56 -2.06
C ILE A 38 10.59 10.19 -1.34
N GLU A 39 10.21 11.42 -1.71
CA GLU A 39 9.04 12.12 -1.16
C GLU A 39 7.74 11.33 -1.40
N TYR A 40 7.56 10.79 -2.61
CA TYR A 40 6.39 10.00 -2.94
C TYR A 40 6.36 8.67 -2.17
N SER A 41 7.53 8.03 -2.01
CA SER A 41 7.66 6.81 -1.22
C SER A 41 7.29 7.04 0.26
N ILE A 42 7.76 8.13 0.87
CA ILE A 42 7.41 8.50 2.26
C ILE A 42 5.89 8.65 2.41
N ARG A 43 5.26 9.42 1.51
CA ARG A 43 3.80 9.60 1.52
C ARG A 43 3.06 8.27 1.35
N THR A 44 3.57 7.38 0.49
CA THR A 44 2.95 6.06 0.27
C THR A 44 3.11 5.14 1.49
N VAL A 45 4.23 5.24 2.23
CA VAL A 45 4.40 4.55 3.51
C VAL A 45 3.38 5.02 4.54
N ASP A 46 3.10 6.33 4.61
CA ASP A 46 2.05 6.86 5.49
C ASP A 46 0.66 6.32 5.11
N GLU A 47 0.35 6.21 3.82
CA GLU A 47 -0.91 5.62 3.34
C GLU A 47 -0.99 4.12 3.63
N TYR A 48 0.14 3.39 3.55
CA TYR A 48 0.23 1.99 3.96
C TYR A 48 -0.10 1.79 5.44
N LYS A 49 0.46 2.62 6.33
CA LYS A 49 0.14 2.60 7.77
C LYS A 49 -1.35 2.83 8.00
N LYS A 50 -1.96 3.82 7.33
CA LYS A 50 -3.41 4.08 7.40
C LYS A 50 -4.21 2.86 6.94
N PHE A 51 -3.85 2.26 5.80
CA PHE A 51 -4.52 1.09 5.27
C PHE A 51 -4.45 -0.13 6.22
N ILE A 52 -3.29 -0.40 6.82
CA ILE A 52 -3.15 -1.46 7.82
C ILE A 52 -4.05 -1.21 9.03
N PHE A 53 -4.13 0.04 9.50
CA PHE A 53 -5.07 0.40 10.55
C PHE A 53 -6.53 0.12 10.15
N LEU A 54 -6.93 0.47 8.91
CA LEU A 54 -8.27 0.15 8.41
C LEU A 54 -8.53 -1.36 8.39
N LEU A 55 -7.57 -2.18 7.96
CA LEU A 55 -7.68 -3.64 8.02
C LEU A 55 -7.87 -4.18 9.45
N CYS A 56 -7.31 -3.50 10.45
CA CYS A 56 -7.45 -3.91 11.85
C CYS A 56 -8.87 -3.69 12.38
N ILE A 57 -9.58 -2.68 11.88
CA ILE A 57 -10.89 -2.26 12.41
C ILE A 57 -12.06 -2.65 11.51
N ALA A 58 -11.80 -3.03 10.25
CA ALA A 58 -12.83 -3.43 9.32
C ALA A 58 -13.37 -4.84 9.64
N GLU A 59 -14.68 -5.00 9.48
CA GLU A 59 -15.39 -6.29 9.62
C GLU A 59 -15.42 -7.09 8.31
N HIS A 60 -14.92 -6.50 7.22
CA HIS A 60 -14.85 -7.11 5.91
C HIS A 60 -13.46 -6.90 5.29
N PRO A 61 -13.08 -7.71 4.29
CA PRO A 61 -11.83 -7.51 3.57
C PRO A 61 -11.78 -6.13 2.88
N LEU A 62 -10.56 -5.63 2.71
CA LEU A 62 -10.25 -4.37 2.07
C LEU A 62 -9.21 -4.59 0.97
N THR A 63 -9.16 -3.68 0.00
CA THR A 63 -8.19 -3.71 -1.10
C THR A 63 -7.40 -2.40 -1.09
N PRO A 64 -6.06 -2.44 -1.07
CA PRO A 64 -5.24 -1.23 -1.15
C PRO A 64 -5.17 -0.68 -2.59
N SER A 65 -4.65 0.54 -2.75
CA SER A 65 -4.16 0.99 -4.06
C SER A 65 -2.92 0.19 -4.45
N ASP A 66 -2.53 0.23 -5.73
CA ASP A 66 -1.34 -0.48 -6.19
C ASP A 66 -0.09 0.01 -5.45
N GLN A 67 -0.02 1.33 -5.26
CA GLN A 67 1.05 2.02 -4.58
C GLN A 67 1.21 1.52 -3.13
N VAL A 68 0.10 1.47 -2.39
CA VAL A 68 0.09 0.96 -1.01
C VAL A 68 0.39 -0.55 -0.97
N ASP A 69 -0.07 -1.30 -1.97
CA ASP A 69 0.23 -2.72 -2.10
C ASP A 69 1.73 -2.97 -2.31
N GLN A 70 2.45 -2.14 -3.08
CA GLN A 70 3.90 -2.26 -3.24
C GLN A 70 4.65 -2.04 -1.92
N VAL A 71 4.20 -1.13 -1.06
CA VAL A 71 4.77 -0.97 0.29
C VAL A 71 4.54 -2.23 1.11
N TRP A 72 3.32 -2.79 1.05
CA TRP A 72 2.99 -3.99 1.80
C TRP A 72 3.79 -5.20 1.31
N HIS A 73 3.91 -5.41 -0.01
CA HIS A 73 4.76 -6.42 -0.61
C HIS A 73 6.20 -6.31 -0.11
N LEU A 74 6.76 -5.09 -0.09
CA LEU A 74 8.11 -4.89 0.40
C LEU A 74 8.21 -5.24 1.89
N HIS A 75 7.27 -4.78 2.73
CA HIS A 75 7.30 -5.07 4.17
C HIS A 75 7.20 -6.58 4.45
N LEU A 76 6.42 -7.34 3.69
CA LEU A 76 6.36 -8.81 3.80
C LEU A 76 7.71 -9.48 3.57
N LEU A 77 8.62 -8.90 2.79
CA LEU A 77 9.98 -9.40 2.61
C LEU A 77 10.88 -9.16 3.84
N TYR A 78 10.59 -8.14 4.65
CA TYR A 78 11.24 -7.90 5.94
C TYR A 78 10.53 -8.72 7.03
N THR A 79 10.61 -10.04 6.91
CA THR A 79 9.77 -10.98 7.67
C THR A 79 9.81 -10.78 9.18
N GLN A 80 10.97 -10.45 9.75
CA GLN A 80 11.13 -10.14 11.17
C GLN A 80 10.35 -8.87 11.55
N SER A 81 10.60 -7.77 10.84
CA SER A 81 9.89 -6.49 11.02
C SER A 81 8.38 -6.68 10.87
N TYR A 82 7.94 -7.40 9.83
CA TYR A 82 6.52 -7.57 9.54
C TYR A 82 5.83 -8.50 10.54
N TRP A 83 6.30 -9.74 10.70
CA TRP A 83 5.58 -10.74 11.48
C TRP A 83 5.73 -10.52 12.98
N ILE A 84 6.94 -10.20 13.44
CA ILE A 84 7.24 -10.13 14.86
C ILE A 84 7.05 -8.71 15.37
N ASP A 85 7.75 -7.74 14.79
CA ASP A 85 7.76 -6.40 15.35
C ASP A 85 6.44 -5.66 15.08
N PHE A 86 5.89 -5.78 13.88
CA PHE A 86 4.67 -5.09 13.48
C PHE A 86 3.41 -5.89 13.83
N CYS A 87 3.20 -7.07 13.26
CA CYS A 87 1.96 -7.84 13.47
C CYS A 87 1.81 -8.33 14.92
N GLN A 88 2.82 -9.00 15.47
CA GLN A 88 2.75 -9.57 16.81
C GLN A 88 2.88 -8.49 17.90
N ASN A 89 3.96 -7.70 17.87
CA ASN A 89 4.30 -6.81 18.99
C ASN A 89 3.56 -5.45 18.94
N THR A 90 3.31 -4.91 17.74
CA THR A 90 2.68 -3.58 17.58
C THR A 90 1.16 -3.68 17.46
N ILE A 91 0.68 -4.46 16.49
CA ILE A 91 -0.75 -4.58 16.13
C ILE A 91 -1.47 -5.62 16.98
N THR A 92 -0.76 -6.63 17.48
CA THR A 92 -1.31 -7.80 18.19
C THR A 92 -2.32 -8.59 17.35
N ARG A 93 -2.14 -8.61 16.03
CA ARG A 93 -2.99 -9.34 15.06
C ARG A 93 -2.15 -9.79 13.88
N GLN A 94 -2.40 -11.01 13.42
CA GLN A 94 -1.84 -11.49 12.15
C GLN A 94 -2.66 -10.92 10.99
N ILE A 95 -1.98 -10.20 10.11
CA ILE A 95 -2.56 -9.68 8.87
C ILE A 95 -1.88 -10.42 7.73
N HIS A 96 -2.66 -11.08 6.89
CA HIS A 96 -2.15 -11.84 5.76
C HIS A 96 -2.46 -11.11 4.47
N HIS A 97 -1.48 -11.12 3.56
CA HIS A 97 -1.69 -10.74 2.17
C HIS A 97 -2.10 -11.99 1.37
N GLY A 98 -3.04 -11.82 0.45
CA GLY A 98 -3.56 -12.88 -0.40
C GLY A 98 -3.55 -12.45 -1.86
N PRO A 99 -2.98 -13.26 -2.78
CA PRO A 99 -3.04 -12.96 -4.20
C PRO A 99 -4.47 -13.06 -4.74
N THR A 100 -4.75 -12.38 -5.85
CA THR A 100 -5.99 -12.58 -6.61
C THR A 100 -6.00 -13.97 -7.26
N GLU A 101 -7.14 -14.66 -7.25
CA GLU A 101 -7.34 -15.90 -8.00
C GLU A 101 -7.63 -15.65 -9.49
N GLY A 102 -7.85 -14.38 -9.87
CA GLY A 102 -8.15 -13.96 -11.23
C GLY A 102 -9.61 -14.20 -11.66
N GLY A 103 -9.96 -13.65 -12.81
CA GLY A 103 -11.30 -13.75 -13.39
C GLY A 103 -12.25 -12.61 -13.00
N VAL A 104 -13.40 -12.57 -13.68
CA VAL A 104 -14.37 -11.45 -13.60
C VAL A 104 -14.96 -11.31 -12.20
N ALA A 105 -15.24 -12.42 -11.52
CA ALA A 105 -15.80 -12.40 -10.16
C ALA A 105 -14.84 -11.77 -9.16
N GLU A 106 -13.57 -12.16 -9.18
CA GLU A 106 -12.51 -11.57 -8.35
C GLU A 106 -12.33 -10.08 -8.67
N ASN A 107 -12.32 -9.70 -9.96
CA ASN A 107 -12.20 -8.29 -10.35
C ASN A 107 -13.33 -7.43 -9.77
N ASN A 108 -14.59 -7.90 -9.86
CA ASN A 108 -15.73 -7.18 -9.29
C ASN A 108 -15.65 -7.07 -7.76
N LYS A 109 -15.21 -8.15 -7.10
CA LYS A 109 -15.02 -8.20 -5.64
C LYS A 109 -13.93 -7.23 -5.18
N PHE A 110 -12.75 -7.24 -5.80
CA PHE A 110 -11.66 -6.33 -5.44
C PHE A 110 -12.01 -4.87 -5.74
N THR A 111 -12.75 -4.61 -6.83
CA THR A 111 -13.27 -3.27 -7.14
C THR A 111 -14.20 -2.77 -6.04
N ASN A 112 -15.15 -3.61 -5.59
CA ASN A 112 -16.04 -3.26 -4.49
C ASN A 112 -15.29 -2.99 -3.18
N TRP A 113 -14.35 -3.86 -2.82
CA TRP A 113 -13.54 -3.73 -1.62
C TRP A 113 -12.61 -2.51 -1.64
N TYR A 114 -12.11 -2.14 -2.81
CA TYR A 114 -11.31 -0.93 -2.98
C TYR A 114 -12.13 0.34 -2.70
N GLU A 115 -13.36 0.44 -3.23
CA GLU A 115 -14.22 1.58 -2.92
C GLU A 115 -14.64 1.60 -1.44
N LYS A 116 -14.96 0.44 -0.85
CA LYS A 116 -15.20 0.33 0.60
C LYS A 116 -14.00 0.78 1.44
N THR A 117 -12.78 0.53 0.95
CA THR A 117 -11.56 1.01 1.61
C THR A 117 -11.51 2.53 1.64
N ARG A 118 -11.82 3.18 0.51
CA ARG A 118 -11.85 4.64 0.39
C ARG A 118 -12.98 5.27 1.21
N GLU A 119 -14.16 4.65 1.22
CA GLU A 119 -15.29 5.06 2.07
C GLU A 119 -14.94 4.99 3.56
N LEU A 120 -14.37 3.86 3.99
CA LEU A 120 -13.94 3.68 5.38
C LEU A 120 -12.80 4.65 5.74
N TYR A 121 -11.84 4.86 4.83
CA TYR A 121 -10.78 5.85 5.00
C TYR A 121 -11.36 7.24 5.30
N LYS A 122 -12.31 7.70 4.47
CA LYS A 122 -12.97 8.99 4.66
C LYS A 122 -13.73 9.07 5.97
N LEU A 123 -14.45 8.01 6.34
CA LEU A 123 -15.18 7.95 7.60
C LEU A 123 -14.24 8.07 8.81
N ILE A 124 -13.08 7.43 8.75
CA ILE A 124 -12.15 7.30 9.87
C ILE A 124 -11.25 8.52 10.01
N PHE A 125 -10.71 9.04 8.91
CA PHE A 125 -9.75 10.14 8.91
C PHE A 125 -10.38 11.51 8.59
N GLY A 126 -11.66 11.54 8.18
CA GLY A 126 -12.39 12.78 7.87
C GLY A 126 -11.91 13.49 6.60
N ILE A 127 -11.03 12.86 5.83
CA ILE A 127 -10.43 13.42 4.60
C ILE A 127 -10.49 12.38 3.47
N GLU A 128 -10.53 12.86 2.24
CA GLU A 128 -10.41 11.98 1.07
C GLU A 128 -9.00 11.39 0.96
N THR A 129 -8.91 10.21 0.36
CA THR A 129 -7.63 9.60 0.02
C THR A 129 -6.87 10.45 -1.02
N PRO A 130 -5.54 10.63 -0.91
CA PRO A 130 -4.74 11.35 -1.91
C PRO A 130 -4.88 10.72 -3.30
N PHE A 131 -5.29 11.51 -4.31
CA PHE A 131 -5.65 11.00 -5.63
C PHE A 131 -4.47 10.41 -6.43
N ASP A 132 -3.25 10.84 -6.11
CA ASP A 132 -2.01 10.38 -6.75
C ASP A 132 -1.49 9.05 -6.18
N ILE A 133 -2.00 8.63 -5.02
CA ILE A 133 -1.67 7.34 -4.38
C ILE A 133 -2.87 6.39 -4.44
N TRP A 134 -4.08 6.92 -4.31
CA TRP A 134 -5.34 6.18 -4.35
C TRP A 134 -6.13 6.58 -5.60
N LEU A 135 -5.67 6.07 -6.75
CA LEU A 135 -6.30 6.26 -8.05
C LEU A 135 -7.76 5.77 -8.03
N SER A 136 -8.61 6.28 -8.92
CA SER A 136 -9.98 5.76 -9.05
C SER A 136 -9.98 4.25 -9.34
N SER A 137 -11.01 3.51 -8.91
CA SER A 137 -11.14 2.08 -9.24
C SER A 137 -10.98 1.80 -10.73
N LYS A 138 -11.56 2.65 -11.59
CA LYS A 138 -11.42 2.55 -13.04
C LYS A 138 -9.95 2.47 -13.47
N ILE A 139 -9.10 3.36 -12.94
CA ILE A 139 -7.67 3.40 -13.26
C ILE A 139 -6.93 2.24 -12.58
N ARG A 140 -7.16 2.04 -11.28
CA ARG A 140 -6.51 1.00 -10.46
C ARG A 140 -6.62 -0.41 -11.06
N PHE A 141 -7.74 -0.71 -11.69
CA PHE A 141 -8.02 -2.03 -12.28
C PHE A 141 -7.93 -2.07 -13.82
N SER A 142 -7.66 -0.94 -14.50
CA SER A 142 -7.36 -0.92 -15.94
C SER A 142 -5.87 -0.86 -16.25
N GLU A 143 -5.07 -0.20 -15.41
CA GLU A 143 -3.64 0.03 -15.61
C GLU A 143 -2.81 -0.95 -14.78
N ILE A 144 -3.00 -2.26 -15.03
CA ILE A 144 -2.44 -3.35 -14.20
C ILE A 144 -1.35 -4.18 -14.87
N ASN A 145 -0.96 -3.83 -16.10
CA ASN A 145 0.03 -4.60 -16.85
C ASN A 145 1.45 -4.14 -16.47
N TYR A 146 1.95 -4.67 -15.36
CA TYR A 146 3.30 -4.43 -14.85
C TYR A 146 4.19 -5.65 -15.04
N GLN A 147 5.46 -5.38 -15.39
CA GLN A 147 6.51 -6.38 -15.47
C GLN A 147 7.78 -5.82 -14.86
N ARG A 148 8.57 -6.69 -14.21
CA ARG A 148 9.91 -6.33 -13.76
C ARG A 148 10.87 -6.33 -14.95
N ILE A 149 11.49 -5.18 -15.23
CA ILE A 149 12.39 -4.98 -16.36
C ILE A 149 13.79 -4.64 -15.85
N ASN A 150 14.83 -5.18 -16.49
CA ASN A 150 16.23 -4.83 -16.20
C ASN A 150 16.62 -3.56 -16.98
N LEU A 151 16.95 -2.47 -16.27
CA LEU A 151 17.27 -1.16 -16.87
C LEU A 151 18.71 -1.04 -17.40
N ASP A 152 19.62 -1.92 -17.02
CA ASP A 152 20.97 -1.98 -17.62
C ASP A 152 20.91 -2.52 -19.07
N ARG A 153 19.87 -3.30 -19.36
CA ARG A 153 19.67 -3.96 -20.66
C ARG A 153 18.57 -3.34 -21.51
N ASN A 154 17.72 -2.51 -20.93
CA ASN A 154 16.53 -1.98 -21.61
C ASN A 154 16.30 -0.51 -21.25
N TRP A 155 15.84 0.26 -22.24
CA TRP A 155 15.30 1.60 -22.00
C TRP A 155 13.78 1.54 -21.86
N ILE A 156 13.23 2.31 -20.90
CA ILE A 156 11.79 2.52 -20.78
C ILE A 156 11.48 3.92 -21.28
N VAL A 157 10.70 3.99 -22.36
CA VAL A 157 10.24 5.25 -22.94
C VAL A 157 8.73 5.36 -22.73
N LYS A 158 8.28 6.47 -22.13
CA LYS A 158 6.86 6.73 -21.92
C LYS A 158 6.11 6.71 -23.26
N LYS A 159 4.93 6.09 -23.31
CA LYS A 159 4.06 6.14 -24.49
C LYS A 159 3.81 7.61 -24.86
N PRO A 160 3.94 7.99 -26.14
CA PRO A 160 3.60 9.34 -26.59
C PRO A 160 2.16 9.66 -26.21
N SER A 161 1.92 10.88 -25.74
CA SER A 161 0.59 11.30 -25.25
C SER A 161 -0.51 11.17 -26.30
N PHE A 162 -0.18 11.30 -27.60
CA PHE A 162 -1.14 11.12 -28.70
C PHE A 162 -1.51 9.66 -29.00
N LEU A 163 -0.82 8.68 -28.37
CA LEU A 163 -1.13 7.24 -28.46
C LEU A 163 -1.71 6.68 -27.15
N ALA A 164 -1.73 7.48 -26.08
CA ALA A 164 -2.39 7.10 -24.84
C ALA A 164 -3.91 7.16 -25.07
N ARG A 165 -4.56 5.99 -25.11
CA ARG A 165 -6.02 5.84 -25.18
C ARG A 165 -6.65 6.11 -23.83
#